data_AF-A0A9D6R0D7-F1
#
_entry.id   AF-A0A9D6R0D7-F1
#
_cell.length_a   1.000
_cell.length_b   1.000
_cell.length_c   1.000
_cell.angle_alpha   90.00
_cell.angle_beta   90.00
_cell.angle_gamma   90.00
#
_symmetry.space_group_name_H-M   'P 1'
#
loop_
_entity.id
_entity.type
_entity.pdbx_description
1 polymer ?
#
loop_
_entity_poly.entity_id
_entity_poly.type
_entity_poly.pdbx_seq_one_letter_code
_entity_poly.pdbx_strand_id
1 'polypeptide(L)'
;EAAADVIDRIQEQYKAKVIVTCSPDKKEMDKANRIIGFAKNKPISFIGNIDLKKLGAISKRARLFFGVDSAPMHVAAAVNTPVVALFGPSGAFH
;
A
#
# COMPACT_ATOMS: atom_id res chain seq x y z
N GLU A 1 -6.77 -7.93 -8.44
CA GLU A 1 -7.65 -7.25 -9.40
C GLU A 1 -8.09 -5.89 -8.87
N ALA A 2 -9.04 -5.78 -7.93
CA ALA A 2 -9.50 -4.47 -7.44
C ALA A 2 -8.38 -3.50 -6.97
N ALA A 3 -7.39 -3.99 -6.22
CA ALA A 3 -6.25 -3.16 -5.82
C ALA A 3 -5.40 -2.67 -7.01
N ALA A 4 -5.31 -3.47 -8.08
CA ALA A 4 -4.62 -3.08 -9.32
C ALA A 4 -5.39 -1.99 -10.06
N ASP A 5 -6.73 -2.09 -10.12
CA ASP A 5 -7.57 -1.04 -10.71
C ASP A 5 -7.42 0.30 -9.99
N VAL A 6 -7.26 0.28 -8.66
CA VAL A 6 -6.99 1.48 -7.86
C VAL A 6 -5.63 2.08 -8.24
N ILE A 7 -4.59 1.25 -8.37
CA ILE A 7 -3.25 1.71 -8.82
C ILE A 7 -3.38 2.40 -10.18
N ASP A 8 -4.02 1.75 -11.15
CA ASP A 8 -4.18 2.25 -12.51
C ASP A 8 -4.94 3.57 -12.55
N ARG A 9 -6.10 3.65 -11.88
CA ARG A 9 -6.90 4.88 -11.83
C ARG A 9 -6.15 6.04 -11.20
N ILE A 10 -5.39 5.79 -10.13
CA ILE A 10 -4.59 6.83 -9.48
C ILE A 10 -3.52 7.37 -10.43
N GLN A 11 -2.80 6.48 -11.13
CA GLN A 11 -1.75 6.87 -12.07
C GLN A 11 -2.33 7.57 -13.31
N GLU A 12 -3.45 7.11 -13.84
CA GLU A 12 -4.07 7.63 -15.07
C GLU A 12 -4.73 8.99 -14.86
N GLN A 13 -5.55 9.13 -13.83
CA GLN A 13 -6.36 10.32 -13.60
C GLN A 13 -5.59 11.45 -12.91
N TYR A 14 -4.73 11.10 -11.94
CA TYR A 14 -4.03 12.10 -11.12
C TYR A 14 -2.56 12.27 -11.48
N LYS A 15 -2.04 11.46 -12.41
CA LYS A 15 -0.61 11.42 -12.78
C LYS A 15 0.31 11.27 -11.56
N ALA A 16 -0.20 10.63 -10.51
CA ALA A 16 0.50 10.46 -9.25
C ALA A 16 1.37 9.19 -9.28
N LYS A 17 2.52 9.23 -8.60
CA LYS A 17 3.34 8.03 -8.38
C LYS A 17 2.67 7.17 -7.31
N VAL A 18 2.50 5.89 -7.60
CA VAL A 18 2.04 4.89 -6.63
C VAL A 18 3.23 4.07 -6.16
N ILE A 19 3.36 3.90 -4.85
CA ILE A 19 4.37 3.07 -4.22
C ILE A 19 3.68 1.87 -3.57
N VAL A 20 4.13 0.67 -3.89
CA VAL A 20 3.65 -0.58 -3.28
C VAL A 20 4.71 -1.11 -2.33
N THR A 21 4.29 -1.49 -1.12
CA THR A 21 5.15 -2.03 -0.07
C THR A 21 4.54 -3.33 0.47
N CYS A 22 5.38 -4.20 1.04
CA CYS A 22 4.95 -5.33 1.85
C CYS A 22 6.12 -5.80 2.73
N SER A 23 5.83 -6.66 3.71
CA SER A 23 6.86 -7.37 4.48
C SER A 23 7.70 -8.31 3.61
N PRO A 24 8.90 -8.71 4.03
CA PRO A 24 9.72 -9.74 3.36
C PRO A 24 9.17 -11.17 3.51
N ASP A 25 7.99 -11.34 4.11
CA ASP A 25 7.29 -12.62 4.14
C ASP A 25 6.90 -13.07 2.72
N LYS A 26 7.16 -14.34 2.39
CA LYS A 26 6.93 -14.89 1.05
C LYS A 26 5.47 -14.78 0.61
N LYS A 27 4.50 -15.04 1.49
CA LYS A 27 3.08 -14.99 1.13
C LYS A 27 2.65 -13.56 0.81
N GLU A 28 3.13 -12.59 1.59
CA GLU A 28 2.86 -11.18 1.33
C GLU A 28 3.52 -10.69 0.03
N MET A 29 4.75 -11.13 -0.26
CA MET A 29 5.43 -10.83 -1.52
C MET A 29 4.69 -11.44 -2.72
N ASP A 30 4.28 -12.70 -2.64
CA ASP A 30 3.53 -13.38 -3.70
C ASP A 30 2.20 -12.66 -3.96
N LYS A 31 1.49 -12.27 -2.89
CA LYS A 31 0.25 -11.48 -2.97
C LYS A 31 0.47 -10.12 -3.63
N ALA A 32 1.50 -9.37 -3.22
CA ALA A 32 1.80 -8.06 -3.77
C ALA A 32 2.23 -8.15 -5.24
N ASN A 33 3.06 -9.13 -5.60
CA ASN A 33 3.46 -9.38 -6.98
C ASN A 33 2.27 -9.77 -7.86
N ARG A 34 1.34 -10.60 -7.35
CA ARG A 34 0.10 -10.91 -8.07
C ARG A 34 -0.75 -9.66 -8.32
N ILE A 35 -0.86 -8.75 -7.35
CA ILE A 35 -1.58 -7.48 -7.54
C ILE A 35 -0.92 -6.65 -8.65
N ILE A 36 0.40 -6.45 -8.59
CA ILE A 36 1.12 -5.69 -9.61
C ILE A 36 1.02 -6.36 -10.99
N GLY A 37 0.99 -7.69 -11.06
CA GLY A 37 0.81 -8.43 -12.30
C GLY A 37 -0.55 -8.18 -12.99
N PHE A 38 -1.56 -7.73 -12.26
CA PHE A 38 -2.85 -7.30 -12.82
C PHE A 38 -2.89 -5.82 -13.21
N ALA A 39 -1.95 -5.00 -12.74
CA ALA A 39 -1.93 -3.56 -13.02
C ALA A 39 -1.42 -3.30 -14.44
N LYS A 40 -2.08 -2.38 -15.16
CA LYS A 40 -1.66 -1.97 -16.51
C LYS A 40 -0.48 -1.00 -16.45
N ASN A 41 -0.47 -0.14 -15.44
CA ASN A 41 0.58 0.81 -15.17
C ASN A 41 1.52 0.26 -14.10
N LYS A 42 2.82 0.54 -14.23
CA LYS A 42 3.83 0.07 -13.28
C LYS A 42 3.92 1.02 -12.08
N PRO A 43 3.59 0.58 -10.86
CA PRO A 43 3.92 1.32 -9.65
C PRO A 43 5.41 1.16 -9.31
N ILE A 44 5.90 2.01 -8.41
CA ILE A 44 7.22 1.84 -7.79
C ILE A 44 7.08 0.73 -6.73
N SER A 45 7.91 -0.30 -6.81
CA SER A 45 7.84 -1.47 -5.93
C SER A 45 8.95 -1.45 -4.88
N PHE A 46 8.56 -1.53 -3.61
CA PHE A 46 9.43 -1.88 -2.47
C PHE A 46 8.95 -3.18 -1.81
N ILE A 47 8.42 -4.11 -2.62
CA ILE A 47 7.96 -5.42 -2.16
C ILE A 47 9.12 -6.16 -1.48
N GLY A 48 8.92 -6.52 -0.21
CA GLY A 48 9.89 -7.26 0.60
C GLY A 48 11.21 -6.52 0.89
N ASN A 49 11.34 -5.26 0.45
CA ASN A 49 12.58 -4.51 0.53
C ASN A 49 12.35 -3.11 1.12
N ILE A 50 11.70 -3.08 2.28
CA ILE A 50 11.51 -1.86 3.05
C ILE A 50 11.61 -2.15 4.55
N ASP A 51 12.46 -1.38 5.23
CA ASP A 51 12.53 -1.38 6.69
C ASP A 51 11.58 -0.32 7.28
N LEU A 52 11.35 -0.37 8.59
CA LEU A 52 10.40 0.50 9.27
C LEU A 52 10.77 2.00 9.16
N LYS A 53 12.08 2.33 9.16
CA LYS A 53 12.54 3.72 9.04
C LYS A 53 12.24 4.27 7.64
N LYS A 54 12.55 3.48 6.60
CA LYS A 54 12.22 3.82 5.22
C LYS A 54 10.72 3.92 5.02
N LEU A 55 9.93 2.99 5.58
CA LEU A 55 8.47 3.03 5.52
C LEU A 55 7.93 4.34 6.11
N GLY A 56 8.37 4.72 7.32
CA GLY A 56 7.99 6.00 7.92
C GLY A 56 8.39 7.21 7.06
N ALA A 57 9.59 7.20 6.50
CA ALA A 57 10.08 8.28 5.65
C ALA A 57 9.29 8.42 4.34
N ILE A 58 8.95 7.32 3.67
CA ILE A 58 8.14 7.36 2.44
C ILE A 58 6.69 7.73 2.75
N SER A 59 6.13 7.21 3.85
CA SER A 59 4.77 7.54 4.28
C SER A 59 4.66 9.03 4.55
N LYS A 60 5.59 9.61 5.31
CA LYS A 60 5.63 11.06 5.62
C LYS A 60 5.68 11.95 4.37
N ARG A 61 6.25 11.44 3.27
CA ARG A 61 6.31 12.16 1.99
C ARG A 61 5.10 11.89 1.08
N ALA A 62 4.32 10.85 1.37
CA ALA A 62 3.15 10.50 0.59
C ALA A 62 2.03 11.53 0.85
N ARG A 63 1.25 11.82 -0.18
CA ARG A 63 0.05 12.67 -0.05
C ARG A 63 -1.13 11.91 0.59
N LEU A 64 -1.10 10.58 0.50
CA LEU A 64 -2.15 9.67 0.96
C LEU A 64 -1.55 8.28 1.15
N PHE A 65 -1.96 7.59 2.20
CA PHE A 65 -1.87 6.14 2.32
C PHE A 65 -3.20 5.49 1.97
N PHE A 66 -3.16 4.41 1.20
CA PHE A 66 -4.31 3.56 0.89
C PHE A 66 -3.95 2.10 1.18
N GLY A 67 -4.77 1.40 1.95
CA GLY A 67 -4.51 0.01 2.30
C GLY A 67 -5.56 -0.58 3.23
N VAL A 68 -5.26 -1.75 3.78
CA VAL A 68 -6.07 -2.39 4.83
C VAL A 68 -5.56 -2.00 6.20
N ASP A 69 -6.37 -2.27 7.23
CA ASP A 69 -5.96 -2.18 8.64
C ASP A 69 -4.73 -3.08 8.91
N SER A 70 -3.56 -2.46 9.04
CA SER A 70 -2.26 -3.13 9.12
C SER A 70 -1.18 -2.18 9.63
N ALA A 71 -0.02 -2.71 10.04
CA ALA A 71 1.07 -1.89 10.58
C ALA A 71 1.48 -0.68 9.69
N PRO A 72 1.60 -0.81 8.35
CA PRO A 72 1.86 0.35 7.47
C PRO A 72 0.83 1.48 7.56
N MET A 73 -0.45 1.15 7.78
CA MET A 73 -1.52 2.15 7.98
C MET A 73 -1.25 2.98 9.24
N HIS A 74 -0.94 2.33 10.36
CA HIS A 74 -0.63 3.02 11.61
C HIS A 74 0.65 3.87 11.50
N VAL A 75 1.67 3.38 10.80
CA VAL A 75 2.89 4.17 10.53
C VAL A 75 2.55 5.44 9.75
N ALA A 76 1.72 5.35 8.71
CA ALA A 76 1.27 6.50 7.95
C ALA A 76 0.50 7.51 8.81
N ALA A 77 -0.44 7.04 9.65
CA ALA A 77 -1.17 7.89 10.58
C ALA A 77 -0.23 8.60 11.58
N ALA A 78 0.74 7.88 12.14
CA ALA A 78 1.69 8.41 13.12
C ALA A 78 2.61 9.51 12.56
N VAL A 79 2.85 9.51 11.24
CA VAL A 79 3.63 10.56 10.57
C VAL A 79 2.75 11.62 9.90
N ASN A 80 1.47 11.68 10.26
CA ASN A 80 0.45 12.64 9.78
C ASN A 80 0.17 12.56 8.27
N THR A 81 0.36 11.38 7.67
CA THR A 81 -0.09 11.12 6.30
C THR A 81 -1.59 10.84 6.33
N PRO A 82 -2.42 11.49 5.49
CA PRO A 82 -3.83 11.13 5.35
C PRO A 82 -3.99 9.64 5.02
N VAL A 83 -4.96 8.98 5.66
CA VAL A 83 -5.18 7.53 5.53
C VAL A 83 -6.58 7.26 5.00
N VAL A 84 -6.66 6.44 3.95
CA VAL A 84 -7.88 5.73 3.56
C VAL A 84 -7.64 4.25 3.81
N ALA A 85 -8.30 3.71 4.83
CA ALA A 85 -8.16 2.31 5.25
C ALA A 85 -9.43 1.51 4.95
N LEU A 86 -9.25 0.32 4.41
CA LEU A 86 -10.31 -0.67 4.19
C LEU A 86 -10.38 -1.60 5.39
N PHE A 87 -11.52 -1.56 6.09
CA PHE A 87 -11.82 -2.44 7.20
C PHE A 87 -12.75 -3.57 6.73
N GLY A 88 -12.37 -4.80 7.06
CA GLY A 88 -13.23 -5.98 6.89
C GLY A 88 -14.03 -6.28 8.17
N PRO A 89 -14.47 -7.53 8.38
CA PRO A 89 -15.20 -7.95 9.58
C PRO A 89 -14.28 -8.13 10.80
N SER A 90 -13.17 -7.39 10.89
CA SER A 90 -12.25 -7.43 12.02
C SER A 90 -13.03 -7.12 13.30
N GLY A 91 -13.02 -8.03 14.27
CA GLY A 91 -13.80 -7.90 15.52
C GLY A 91 -15.27 -8.33 15.44
N ALA A 92 -15.80 -8.70 14.26
CA ALA A 92 -17.20 -9.15 14.13
C ALA A 92 -17.46 -10.57 14.68
N PHE A 93 -16.41 -11.34 14.95
CA PHE A 93 -16.45 -12.69 15.52
C PHE A 93 -15.64 -12.82 16.82
N HIS A 94 -15.46 -11.70 17.54
CA HIS A 94 -14.99 -11.73 18.93
C HIS A 94 -16.18 -11.84 19.88
#